data_AF-A0A426U4D6-F1
#
_entry.id   AF-A0A426U4D6-F1
#
_cell.length_a   1.000
_cell.length_b   1.000
_cell.length_c   1.000
_cell.angle_alpha   90.00
_cell.angle_beta   90.00
_cell.angle_gamma   90.00
#
_symmetry.space_group_name_H-M   'P 1'
#
loop_
_entity.id
_entity.type
_entity.pdbx_description
1 polymer ?
#
loop_
_entity_poly.entity_id
_entity_poly.type
_entity_poly.pdbx_seq_one_letter_code
_entity_poly.pdbx_strand_id
1 'polypeptide(L)'
;MPSPVFLIPLAVSAILGAIGGSAFQWLHPQRAWEIFTAAFLWTLISAAGTTIGRFVSERLRRDQWRRALWLAHVQSFPLTTIFLLVAIPFSLRAILVPSILPVLYGATLVEALALAALGVFTSKFK
;
A
#
# COMPACT_ATOMS: atom_id res chain seq x y z
N MET A 1 18.13 -10.70 -3.18
CA MET A 1 17.99 -9.38 -3.86
C MET A 1 16.51 -9.11 -4.05
N PRO A 2 16.01 -7.89 -3.79
CA PRO A 2 14.60 -7.55 -4.04
C PRO A 2 14.28 -7.77 -5.52
N SER A 3 13.16 -8.45 -5.82
CA SER A 3 12.80 -8.75 -7.21
C SER A 3 12.41 -7.45 -7.94
N PRO A 4 12.71 -7.31 -9.24
CA PRO A 4 12.30 -6.15 -10.04
C PRO A 4 10.79 -5.89 -9.96
N VAL A 5 10.00 -6.97 -9.84
CA VAL A 5 8.55 -6.97 -9.68
C VAL A 5 8.08 -6.22 -8.43
N PHE A 6 8.90 -6.13 -7.38
CA PHE A 6 8.60 -5.36 -6.18
C PHE A 6 9.16 -3.93 -6.23
N LEU A 7 10.32 -3.75 -6.87
CA LEU A 7 10.99 -2.45 -6.98
C LEU A 7 10.19 -1.45 -7.80
N ILE A 8 9.56 -1.89 -8.89
CA ILE A 8 8.75 -1.00 -9.76
C ILE A 8 7.56 -0.41 -8.97
N PRO A 9 6.69 -1.21 -8.34
CA PRO A 9 5.61 -0.69 -7.49
C PRO A 9 6.10 0.23 -6.37
N LEU A 10 7.26 -0.06 -5.79
CA LEU A 10 7.86 0.74 -4.71
C LEU A 10 8.28 2.13 -5.22
N ALA A 11 8.91 2.20 -6.40
CA ALA A 11 9.24 3.46 -7.06
C ALA A 11 7.98 4.24 -7.46
N VAL A 12 6.96 3.56 -8.01
CA VAL A 12 5.68 4.17 -8.36
C VAL A 12 5.00 4.76 -7.12
N SER A 13 5.04 4.07 -5.98
CA SER A 13 4.46 4.56 -4.73
C SER A 13 5.22 5.76 -4.16
N ALA A 14 6.56 5.81 -4.32
CA ALA A 14 7.33 7.00 -3.98
C ALA A 14 6.93 8.21 -4.85
N ILE A 15 6.77 8.02 -6.16
CA ILE A 15 6.33 9.07 -7.10
C ILE A 15 4.93 9.55 -6.73
N LEU A 16 4.01 8.65 -6.44
CA LEU A 16 2.65 8.99 -6.02
C LEU A 16 2.62 9.70 -4.67
N GLY A 17 3.51 9.34 -3.75
CA GLY A 17 3.69 10.06 -2.49
C GLY A 17 4.13 11.51 -2.72
N ALA A 18 5.08 11.73 -3.65
CA ALA A 18 5.51 13.08 -4.02
C ALA A 18 4.37 13.89 -4.67
N ILE A 19 3.62 13.30 -5.60
CA ILE A 19 2.49 13.96 -6.28
C ILE A 19 1.37 14.27 -5.28
N GLY A 20 0.93 13.27 -4.50
CA GLY A 20 -0.12 13.44 -3.50
C GLY A 20 0.26 14.42 -2.40
N GLY A 21 1.51 14.38 -1.93
CA GLY A 21 2.03 15.31 -0.94
C GLY A 21 2.13 16.75 -1.48
N SER A 22 2.67 16.92 -2.68
CA SER A 22 2.85 18.25 -3.29
C SER A 22 1.53 18.95 -3.63
N ALA A 23 0.45 18.21 -3.83
CA ALA A 23 -0.90 18.75 -4.00
C ALA A 23 -1.31 19.72 -2.87
N PHE A 24 -0.85 19.47 -1.63
CA PHE A 24 -1.13 20.34 -0.47
C PHE A 24 -0.40 21.68 -0.49
N GLN A 25 0.59 21.85 -1.36
CA GLN A 25 1.31 23.11 -1.47
C GLN A 25 0.54 24.12 -2.33
N TRP A 26 -0.15 23.67 -3.38
CA TRP A 26 -0.63 24.57 -4.45
C TRP A 26 -2.15 24.51 -4.68
N LEU A 27 -2.87 23.57 -4.07
CA LEU A 27 -4.32 23.41 -4.23
C LEU A 27 -5.10 23.78 -2.97
N HIS A 28 -6.39 24.07 -3.15
CA HIS A 28 -7.32 24.15 -2.03
C HIS A 28 -7.34 22.83 -1.23
N PRO A 29 -7.49 22.90 0.11
CA PRO A 29 -7.34 21.72 0.97
C PRO A 29 -8.18 20.51 0.55
N GLN A 30 -9.43 20.73 0.11
CA GLN A 30 -10.33 19.65 -0.29
C GLN A 30 -9.82 18.89 -1.54
N ARG A 31 -9.41 19.62 -2.58
CA ARG A 31 -8.84 18.99 -3.79
C ARG A 31 -7.49 18.33 -3.52
N ALA A 32 -6.68 18.90 -2.62
CA ALA A 32 -5.44 18.28 -2.20
C ALA A 32 -5.68 16.92 -1.53
N TRP A 33 -6.67 16.83 -0.65
CA TRP A 33 -7.10 15.57 -0.04
C TRP A 33 -7.63 14.56 -1.05
N GLU A 34 -8.44 14.99 -2.02
CA GLU A 34 -8.95 14.11 -3.08
C GLU A 34 -7.79 13.46 -3.88
N ILE A 35 -6.81 14.26 -4.30
CA ILE A 35 -5.63 13.76 -5.05
C ILE A 35 -4.78 12.87 -4.16
N PHE A 36 -4.53 13.27 -2.91
CA PHE A 36 -3.75 12.48 -1.97
C PHE A 36 -4.37 11.11 -1.70
N THR A 37 -5.68 11.07 -1.44
CA THR A 37 -6.41 9.83 -1.22
C THR A 37 -6.43 8.97 -2.48
N ALA A 38 -6.65 9.54 -3.67
CA ALA A 38 -6.59 8.80 -4.93
C ALA A 38 -5.19 8.18 -5.15
N ALA A 39 -4.12 8.94 -4.91
CA ALA A 39 -2.75 8.46 -5.00
C ALA A 39 -2.46 7.34 -3.99
N PHE A 40 -2.93 7.49 -2.75
CA PHE A 40 -2.81 6.46 -1.71
C PHE A 40 -3.57 5.17 -2.06
N LEU A 41 -4.81 5.30 -2.56
CA LEU A 41 -5.59 4.15 -3.04
C LEU A 41 -4.87 3.41 -4.16
N TRP A 42 -4.20 4.13 -5.07
CA TRP A 42 -3.41 3.50 -6.12
C TRP A 42 -2.21 2.71 -5.57
N THR A 43 -1.58 3.20 -4.50
CA THR A 43 -0.55 2.45 -3.77
C THR A 43 -1.11 1.16 -3.17
N LEU A 44 -2.31 1.20 -2.56
CA LEU A 44 -2.97 -0.02 -2.06
C LEU A 44 -3.32 -0.98 -3.21
N ILE A 45 -3.88 -0.49 -4.32
CA ILE A 45 -4.17 -1.34 -5.50
C ILE A 45 -2.88 -2.02 -6.02
N SER A 46 -1.77 -1.28 -6.03
CA SER A 46 -0.46 -1.83 -6.43
C SER A 46 0.02 -2.91 -5.47
N ALA A 47 -0.13 -2.71 -4.16
CA ALA A 47 0.18 -3.70 -3.13
C ALA A 47 -0.69 -4.96 -3.23
N ALA A 48 -1.98 -4.81 -3.49
CA ALA A 48 -2.88 -5.91 -3.80
C ALA A 48 -2.41 -6.71 -5.03
N GLY A 49 -2.08 -6.02 -6.13
CA GLY A 49 -1.60 -6.64 -7.35
C GLY A 49 -0.31 -7.45 -7.14
N THR A 50 0.68 -6.91 -6.43
CA THR A 50 1.94 -7.61 -6.15
C THR A 50 1.73 -8.80 -5.21
N THR A 51 0.85 -8.67 -4.22
CA THR A 51 0.48 -9.75 -3.30
C THR A 51 -0.17 -10.91 -4.05
N ILE A 52 -1.15 -10.63 -4.90
CA ILE A 52 -1.84 -11.63 -5.71
C ILE A 52 -0.85 -12.31 -6.66
N GLY A 53 0.01 -11.55 -7.34
CA GLY A 53 1.06 -12.09 -8.21
C GLY A 53 1.97 -13.07 -7.45
N ARG A 54 2.39 -12.70 -6.23
CA ARG A 54 3.21 -13.55 -5.35
C ARG A 54 2.48 -14.80 -4.89
N PHE A 55 1.19 -14.72 -4.54
CA PHE A 55 0.40 -15.91 -4.18
C PHE A 55 0.33 -16.92 -5.33
N VAL A 56 0.16 -16.44 -6.56
CA VAL A 56 0.11 -17.30 -7.75
C VAL A 56 1.49 -17.89 -8.05
N SER A 57 2.55 -17.08 -8.01
CA SER A 57 3.92 -17.54 -8.27
C SER A 57 4.41 -18.56 -7.23
N GLU A 58 4.10 -18.35 -5.95
CA GLU A 58 4.49 -19.27 -4.86
C GLU A 58 3.50 -20.44 -4.69
N ARG A 59 2.41 -20.46 -5.47
CA ARG A 59 1.32 -21.46 -5.38
C ARG A 59 0.85 -21.67 -3.93
N LEU A 60 0.58 -20.55 -3.25
CA LEU A 60 0.20 -20.54 -1.85
C LEU A 60 -1.01 -21.46 -1.60
N ARG A 61 -0.92 -22.33 -0.60
CA ARG A 61 -1.97 -23.31 -0.26
C ARG A 61 -2.96 -22.79 0.79
N ARG A 62 -4.12 -23.44 0.88
CA ARG A 62 -5.23 -23.08 1.80
C ARG A 62 -4.89 -23.16 3.29
N ASP A 63 -3.91 -23.94 3.68
CA ASP A 63 -3.47 -24.12 5.07
C ASP A 63 -2.37 -23.12 5.47
N GLN A 64 -1.79 -22.39 4.51
CA GLN A 64 -0.64 -21.53 4.71
C GLN A 64 -1.00 -20.09 5.13
N TRP A 65 -1.95 -19.92 6.06
CA TRP A 65 -2.43 -18.62 6.55
C TRP A 65 -1.32 -17.69 7.03
N ARG A 66 -0.34 -18.24 7.77
CA ARG A 66 0.81 -17.47 8.27
C ARG A 66 1.67 -16.92 7.12
N ARG A 67 1.86 -17.70 6.06
CA ARG A 67 2.60 -17.28 4.87
C ARG A 67 1.82 -16.26 4.07
N ALA A 68 0.50 -16.41 3.98
CA ALA A 68 -0.39 -15.44 3.34
C ALA A 68 -0.30 -14.07 4.01
N LEU A 69 -0.41 -14.04 5.34
CA LEU A 69 -0.27 -12.84 6.16
C LEU A 69 1.12 -12.21 6.00
N TRP A 70 2.17 -13.03 6.03
CA TRP A 70 3.53 -12.55 5.83
C TRP A 70 3.72 -11.89 4.45
N LEU A 71 3.25 -12.55 3.39
CA LEU A 71 3.34 -12.02 2.03
C LEU A 71 2.54 -10.73 1.89
N ALA A 72 1.28 -10.68 2.35
CA ALA A 72 0.48 -9.47 2.32
C ALA A 72 1.14 -8.32 3.11
N HIS A 73 1.69 -8.61 4.29
CA HIS A 73 2.42 -7.61 5.07
C HIS A 73 3.64 -7.05 4.31
N VAL A 74 4.50 -7.93 3.79
CA VAL A 74 5.72 -7.56 3.06
C VAL A 74 5.40 -6.86 1.73
N GLN A 75 4.24 -7.12 1.14
CA GLN A 75 3.80 -6.48 -0.10
C GLN A 75 2.97 -5.21 0.12
N SER A 76 2.39 -4.94 1.28
CA SER A 76 1.61 -3.70 1.52
C SER A 76 2.40 -2.65 2.29
N PHE A 77 3.01 -3.01 3.42
CA PHE A 77 3.59 -2.02 4.34
C PHE A 77 4.78 -1.24 3.78
N PRO A 78 5.74 -1.83 3.04
CA PRO A 78 6.83 -1.04 2.48
C PRO A 78 6.37 -0.03 1.44
N LEU A 79 5.34 -0.38 0.65
CA LEU A 79 4.76 0.49 -0.38
C LEU A 79 4.04 1.69 0.22
N THR A 80 3.23 1.47 1.26
CA THR A 80 2.55 2.57 1.96
C THR A 80 3.52 3.39 2.79
N THR A 81 4.53 2.76 3.39
CA THR A 81 5.57 3.45 4.14
C THR A 81 6.39 4.36 3.23
N ILE A 82 6.84 3.90 2.06
CA ILE A 82 7.58 4.77 1.14
C ILE A 82 6.71 5.91 0.61
N PHE A 83 5.44 5.64 0.30
CA PHE A 83 4.49 6.67 -0.09
C PHE A 83 4.40 7.77 0.97
N LEU A 84 4.21 7.39 2.24
CA LEU A 84 4.10 8.33 3.36
C LEU A 84 5.40 9.08 3.61
N LEU A 85 6.55 8.38 3.60
CA LEU A 85 7.87 9.00 3.80
C LEU A 85 8.14 10.10 2.77
N VAL A 86 7.71 9.89 1.52
CA VAL A 86 7.87 10.88 0.45
C VAL A 86 6.78 11.95 0.51
N ALA A 87 5.56 11.62 0.92
CA ALA A 87 4.47 12.59 0.98
C ALA A 87 4.58 13.58 2.15
N ILE A 88 5.01 13.11 3.33
CA ILE A 88 5.04 13.89 4.58
C ILE A 88 5.79 15.22 4.42
N PRO A 89 7.00 15.28 3.83
CA PRO A 89 7.73 16.55 3.66
C PRO A 89 6.92 17.65 2.94
N PHE A 90 6.07 17.26 1.99
CA PHE A 90 5.27 18.19 1.20
C PHE A 90 3.90 18.50 1.82
N SER A 91 3.52 17.81 2.91
CA SER A 91 2.19 17.85 3.48
C SER A 91 2.20 17.86 5.02
N LEU A 92 3.31 18.31 5.62
CA LEU A 92 3.60 18.30 7.07
C LEU A 92 2.40 18.70 7.94
N ARG A 93 1.69 19.78 7.56
CA ARG A 93 0.56 20.31 8.34
C ARG A 93 -0.74 19.51 8.18
N ALA A 94 -0.86 18.74 7.10
CA ALA A 94 -2.05 17.96 6.77
C ALA A 94 -1.92 16.50 7.24
N ILE A 95 -0.77 15.85 7.02
CA ILE A 95 -0.60 14.41 7.32
C ILE A 95 -0.18 14.15 8.78
N LEU A 96 0.61 15.03 9.41
CA LEU A 96 1.05 14.83 10.81
C LEU A 96 -0.05 15.10 11.85
N VAL A 97 -1.29 15.30 11.41
CA VAL A 97 -2.44 15.32 12.32
C VAL A 97 -2.55 13.94 12.98
N PRO A 98 -2.56 13.85 14.32
CA PRO A 98 -2.49 12.57 15.05
C PRO A 98 -3.55 11.54 14.67
N SER A 99 -4.67 11.98 14.09
CA SER A 99 -5.75 11.11 13.64
C SER A 99 -5.52 10.48 12.26
N ILE A 100 -4.70 11.09 11.40
CA ILE A 100 -4.64 10.71 9.98
C ILE A 100 -3.66 9.57 9.72
N LEU A 101 -2.44 9.65 10.27
CA LEU A 101 -1.46 8.57 10.11
C LEU A 101 -2.01 7.20 10.59
N PRO A 102 -2.66 7.09 11.76
CA PRO A 102 -3.29 5.84 12.19
C PRO A 102 -4.37 5.35 11.23
N VAL A 103 -5.16 6.24 10.62
CA VAL A 103 -6.19 5.87 9.64
C VAL A 103 -5.55 5.30 8.37
N LEU A 104 -4.48 5.93 7.87
CA LEU A 104 -3.78 5.45 6.67
C LEU A 104 -3.10 4.10 6.92
N TYR A 105 -2.41 3.93 8.05
CA TYR A 105 -1.84 2.64 8.43
C TYR A 105 -2.91 1.58 8.74
N GLY A 106 -4.03 2.00 9.34
CA GLY A 106 -5.19 1.14 9.56
C GLY A 106 -5.77 0.63 8.24
N ALA A 107 -5.88 1.48 7.22
CA ALA A 107 -6.29 1.07 5.88
C ALA A 107 -5.31 0.06 5.26
N THR A 108 -3.99 0.27 5.38
CA THR A 108 -2.97 -0.71 4.96
C THR A 108 -3.12 -2.04 5.68
N LEU A 109 -3.38 -2.03 7.00
CA LEU A 109 -3.59 -3.24 7.77
C LEU A 109 -4.83 -4.00 7.30
N VAL A 110 -5.95 -3.29 7.11
CA VAL A 110 -7.21 -3.87 6.61
C VAL A 110 -7.00 -4.49 5.22
N GLU A 111 -6.30 -3.79 4.33
CA GLU A 111 -5.94 -4.29 3.01
C GLU A 111 -5.10 -5.58 3.10
N ALA A 112 -4.03 -5.59 3.91
CA ALA A 112 -3.18 -6.76 4.08
C ALA A 112 -3.94 -7.97 4.65
N LEU A 113 -4.83 -7.75 5.61
CA LEU A 113 -5.70 -8.81 6.16
C LEU A 113 -6.69 -9.32 5.12
N ALA A 114 -7.32 -8.42 4.36
CA ALA A 114 -8.25 -8.78 3.29
C ALA A 114 -7.55 -9.60 2.19
N LEU A 115 -6.34 -9.21 1.81
CA LEU A 115 -5.54 -9.94 0.83
C LEU A 115 -5.09 -11.30 1.36
N ALA A 116 -4.65 -11.39 2.62
CA ALA A 116 -4.31 -12.67 3.23
C ALA A 116 -5.51 -13.61 3.25
N ALA A 117 -6.69 -13.12 3.66
CA ALA A 117 -7.92 -13.88 3.62
C ALA A 117 -8.25 -14.33 2.19
N LEU A 118 -8.23 -13.41 1.22
CA LEU A 118 -8.50 -13.68 -0.18
C LEU A 118 -7.55 -14.74 -0.75
N GLY A 119 -6.24 -14.58 -0.54
CA GLY A 119 -5.22 -15.52 -1.03
C GLY A 119 -5.44 -16.94 -0.53
N VAL A 120 -5.88 -17.08 0.72
CA VAL A 120 -6.09 -18.40 1.29
C VAL A 120 -7.45 -18.98 0.90
N PHE A 121 -8.54 -18.22 0.96
CA PHE A 121 -9.87 -18.71 0.58
C PHE A 121 -9.99 -19.03 -0.91
N THR A 122 -9.33 -18.24 -1.76
CA THR A 122 -9.35 -18.43 -3.21
C THR A 122 -8.25 -19.35 -3.72
N SER A 123 -7.35 -19.83 -2.85
CA SER A 123 -6.29 -20.74 -3.25
C SER A 123 -6.87 -22.00 -3.89
N LYS A 124 -6.36 -22.30 -5.10
CA LYS A 124 -6.65 -23.52 -5.87
C LYS A 124 -5.65 -24.66 -5.54
N PHE A 125 -4.66 -24.37 -4.70
CA PHE A 125 -3.58 -25.30 -4.35
C PHE A 125 -3.91 -25.99 -3.01
N LYS A 126 -3.85 -27.32 -2.99
CA LYS A 126 -4.04 -28.15 -1.79
C LYS A 126 -2.72 -28.41 -1.10
#